data_AF-A0A812K1W1-F1
#
_entry.id   AF-A0A812K1W1-F1
#
_cell.length_a   1.000
_cell.length_b   1.000
_cell.length_c   1.000
_cell.angle_alpha   90.00
_cell.angle_beta   90.00
_cell.angle_gamma   90.00
#
_symmetry.space_group_name_H-M   'P 1'
#
loop_
_entity.id
_entity.type
_entity.pdbx_description
1 polymer ?
#
loop_
_entity_poly.entity_id
_entity_poly.type
_entity_poly.pdbx_seq_one_letter_code
_entity_poly.pdbx_strand_id
1 'polypeptide(L)'
;MSIFQSASSHGRLAGGPSRHQLQDEDIEGSEDDEVICAESFDDRIARGEEYEEVDDEAELQADRDQQILQEACLPVSGAPMPPSEGPPKDADEYLRQVQWERLHCPEVVDVDVKERKSKRKVDGPLSGKDGSGGLLALFQAPEVPARFRHAEAWASDAAASFRHLRALCELERKSGKRAQSLSYEEWRRHVAKDRPDSQLLAAQDFVGINHLVVVAIDKFEKDLESFQCATHESDAGFLSGFQGEGVDSVSEWIFAALAFVEEPLVDDIQYQLQRLRRVCCRFAAAVEGTAAKADSDVEPGAAEATCAFLHPRVALLLVLVIEVFGQH
;
A
#
# COMPACT_ATOMS: atom_id res chain seq x y z
N MET A 1 2.98 -1.16 -72.35
CA MET A 1 4.06 -1.97 -72.94
C MET A 1 4.58 -2.91 -71.86
N SER A 2 4.59 -4.22 -72.15
CA SER A 2 5.11 -5.39 -71.41
C SER A 2 4.48 -5.68 -70.01
N ILE A 3 3.69 -6.74 -69.73
CA ILE A 3 3.57 -8.17 -70.13
C ILE A 3 4.34 -9.14 -69.18
N PHE A 4 3.54 -9.97 -68.45
CA PHE A 4 3.74 -11.36 -67.93
C PHE A 4 4.88 -11.61 -66.91
N GLN A 5 4.87 -12.58 -65.97
CA GLN A 5 4.28 -13.93 -65.76
C GLN A 5 4.26 -14.18 -64.21
N SER A 6 3.30 -14.79 -63.51
CA SER A 6 2.57 -16.08 -63.60
C SER A 6 3.19 -17.26 -62.80
N ALA A 7 2.28 -18.04 -62.21
CA ALA A 7 2.34 -19.39 -61.61
C ALA A 7 2.87 -19.53 -60.15
N SER A 8 2.15 -20.07 -59.15
CA SER A 8 1.19 -21.19 -59.01
C SER A 8 1.83 -22.51 -58.51
N SER A 9 1.36 -23.01 -57.37
CA SER A 9 1.01 -24.43 -57.05
C SER A 9 0.80 -24.57 -55.53
N HIS A 10 -0.41 -24.93 -55.03
CA HIS A 10 -0.96 -26.30 -54.84
C HIS A 10 -0.19 -27.11 -53.77
N GLY A 11 -0.80 -27.78 -52.79
CA GLY A 11 -2.20 -28.18 -52.53
C GLY A 11 -2.38 -28.51 -51.03
N ARG A 12 -3.62 -28.51 -50.51
CA ARG A 12 -4.53 -29.67 -50.28
C ARG A 12 -4.04 -30.62 -49.17
N LEU A 13 -4.84 -31.23 -48.29
CA LEU A 13 -6.27 -31.27 -47.95
C LEU A 13 -6.40 -32.19 -46.71
N ALA A 14 -7.42 -31.94 -45.89
CA ALA A 14 -8.32 -32.89 -45.21
C ALA A 14 -7.79 -33.99 -44.25
N GLY A 15 -8.45 -34.09 -43.09
CA GLY A 15 -8.58 -35.34 -42.34
C GLY A 15 -8.95 -35.18 -40.85
N GLY A 16 -10.24 -35.12 -40.52
CA GLY A 16 -10.79 -35.72 -39.27
C GLY A 16 -11.76 -36.85 -39.68
N PRO A 17 -12.66 -37.39 -38.83
CA PRO A 17 -12.71 -37.56 -37.36
C PRO A 17 -13.09 -39.03 -36.95
N SER A 18 -13.19 -39.38 -35.64
CA SER A 18 -14.01 -40.47 -35.00
C SER A 18 -13.58 -40.63 -33.53
N ARG A 19 -14.37 -40.63 -32.44
CA ARG A 19 -15.71 -41.11 -32.02
C ARG A 19 -15.80 -42.61 -31.62
N HIS A 20 -15.95 -42.81 -30.30
CA HIS A 20 -16.70 -43.82 -29.53
C HIS A 20 -16.38 -45.35 -29.55
N GLN A 21 -16.27 -45.86 -28.30
CA GLN A 21 -17.12 -46.88 -27.63
C GLN A 21 -16.68 -48.35 -27.51
N LEU A 22 -16.99 -48.85 -26.28
CA LEU A 22 -17.17 -50.24 -25.79
C LEU A 22 -15.85 -50.98 -25.47
N GLN A 23 -15.71 -51.74 -24.38
CA GLN A 23 -16.66 -52.68 -23.78
C GLN A 23 -16.54 -52.78 -22.25
N ASP A 24 -17.72 -52.95 -21.62
CA ASP A 24 -17.95 -53.59 -20.33
C ASP A 24 -17.53 -55.07 -20.38
N GLU A 25 -16.90 -55.59 -19.32
CA GLU A 25 -16.97 -57.03 -18.97
C GLU A 25 -17.03 -57.19 -17.44
N ASP A 26 -17.89 -58.13 -17.06
CA ASP A 26 -18.45 -58.42 -15.75
C ASP A 26 -17.45 -59.10 -14.80
N ILE A 27 -17.45 -58.74 -13.51
CA ILE A 27 -16.93 -59.60 -12.44
C ILE A 27 -18.00 -59.76 -11.36
N GLU A 28 -18.47 -61.01 -11.30
CA GLU A 28 -19.50 -61.56 -10.43
C GLU A 28 -19.14 -61.43 -8.94
N GLY A 29 -20.20 -61.28 -8.14
CA GLY A 29 -20.14 -61.17 -6.69
C GLY A 29 -19.87 -62.48 -5.95
N SER A 30 -19.36 -62.32 -4.74
CA SER A 30 -19.43 -63.28 -3.64
C SER A 30 -20.03 -62.57 -2.44
N GLU A 31 -21.23 -63.01 -2.06
CA GLU A 31 -21.98 -62.60 -0.89
C GLU A 31 -21.38 -63.30 0.35
N ASP A 32 -20.85 -62.54 1.30
CA ASP A 32 -20.57 -63.00 2.66
C ASP A 32 -21.15 -61.95 3.64
N ASP A 33 -22.43 -62.11 3.97
CA ASP A 33 -23.13 -61.33 4.99
C ASP A 33 -22.72 -61.81 6.39
N GLU A 34 -21.74 -61.16 7.01
CA GLU A 34 -21.53 -61.24 8.45
C GLU A 34 -22.51 -60.31 9.18
N VAL A 35 -23.48 -60.94 9.86
CA VAL A 35 -24.45 -60.29 10.75
C VAL A 35 -23.71 -59.78 12.00
N ILE A 36 -23.26 -58.52 11.97
CA ILE A 36 -22.87 -57.79 13.19
C ILE A 36 -24.16 -57.40 13.91
N CYS A 37 -24.42 -58.02 15.06
CA CYS A 37 -25.48 -57.60 15.97
C CYS A 37 -25.24 -56.14 16.37
N ALA A 38 -25.99 -55.23 15.77
CA ALA A 38 -26.09 -53.86 16.22
C ALA A 38 -26.69 -53.86 17.64
N GLU A 39 -25.85 -53.67 18.64
CA GLU A 39 -26.33 -53.27 19.96
C GLU A 39 -27.11 -51.97 19.77
N SER A 40 -28.38 -51.99 20.19
CA SER A 40 -29.32 -50.90 20.02
C SER A 40 -28.79 -49.63 20.69
N PHE A 41 -28.63 -48.59 19.88
CA PHE A 41 -28.27 -47.21 20.24
C PHE A 41 -29.08 -46.67 21.45
N ASP A 42 -30.30 -47.18 21.66
CA ASP A 42 -31.19 -46.79 22.75
C ASP A 42 -30.73 -47.24 24.16
N ASP A 43 -29.85 -48.22 24.30
CA ASP A 43 -29.37 -48.71 25.61
C ASP A 43 -28.23 -47.87 26.21
N ARG A 44 -27.63 -46.97 25.41
CA ARG A 44 -26.53 -46.10 25.85
C ARG A 44 -27.00 -44.81 26.54
N ILE A 45 -28.18 -44.29 26.15
CA ILE A 45 -28.72 -43.03 26.71
C ILE A 45 -29.16 -43.19 28.18
N ALA A 46 -29.53 -44.41 28.61
CA ALA A 46 -29.96 -44.68 29.99
C ALA A 46 -28.84 -44.57 31.04
N ARG A 47 -27.56 -44.46 30.63
CA ARG A 47 -26.40 -44.45 31.54
C ARG A 47 -25.89 -43.06 31.94
N GLY A 48 -26.44 -41.98 31.39
CA GLY A 48 -26.14 -40.62 31.85
C GLY A 48 -24.65 -40.24 31.76
N GLU A 49 -23.94 -40.75 30.75
CA GLU A 49 -22.58 -40.33 30.44
C GLU A 49 -22.66 -39.00 29.67
N GLU A 50 -22.29 -37.91 30.35
CA GLU A 50 -22.19 -36.57 29.79
C GLU A 50 -20.96 -36.54 28.86
N TYR A 51 -21.19 -36.49 27.54
CA TYR A 51 -20.12 -36.32 26.57
C TYR A 51 -19.70 -34.84 26.55
N GLU A 52 -18.51 -34.53 27.06
CA GLU A 52 -17.81 -33.31 26.63
C GLU A 52 -17.48 -33.51 25.14
N GLU A 53 -18.21 -32.85 24.24
CA GLU A 53 -17.76 -32.62 22.87
C GLU A 53 -16.51 -31.77 22.94
N VAL A 54 -15.34 -32.43 22.98
CA VAL A 54 -14.07 -31.79 22.69
C VAL A 54 -14.15 -31.36 21.23
N ASP A 55 -13.96 -30.07 20.97
CA ASP A 55 -13.99 -29.45 19.64
C ASP A 55 -12.77 -29.90 18.82
N ASP A 56 -12.78 -31.17 18.41
CA ASP A 56 -11.74 -31.84 17.64
C ASP A 56 -11.52 -31.16 16.27
N GLU A 57 -12.46 -30.34 15.80
CA GLU A 57 -12.36 -29.63 14.53
C GLU A 57 -11.28 -28.53 14.54
N ALA A 58 -11.08 -27.87 15.69
CA ALA A 58 -10.11 -26.78 15.82
C ALA A 58 -8.65 -27.29 15.81
N GLU A 59 -8.37 -28.41 16.48
CA GLU A 59 -7.04 -29.03 16.47
C GLU A 59 -6.71 -29.62 15.09
N LEU A 60 -7.67 -30.29 14.45
CA LEU A 60 -7.50 -30.83 13.10
C LEU A 60 -7.26 -29.76 12.02
N GLN A 61 -7.76 -28.54 12.22
CA GLN A 61 -7.53 -27.41 11.31
C GLN A 61 -6.13 -26.81 11.49
N ALA A 62 -5.64 -26.68 12.72
CA ALA A 62 -4.29 -26.22 13.02
C ALA A 62 -3.22 -27.15 12.42
N ASP A 63 -3.43 -28.46 12.50
CA ASP A 63 -2.54 -29.47 11.92
C ASP A 63 -2.45 -29.34 10.38
N ARG A 64 -3.57 -29.07 9.69
CA ARG A 64 -3.57 -28.84 8.24
C ARG A 64 -2.79 -27.60 7.85
N ASP A 65 -2.98 -26.50 8.59
CA ASP A 65 -2.31 -25.23 8.29
C ASP A 65 -0.79 -25.34 8.52
N GLN A 66 -0.35 -26.13 9.50
CA GLN A 66 1.06 -26.46 9.69
C GLN A 66 1.62 -27.37 8.59
N GLN A 67 0.81 -28.32 8.09
CA GLN A 67 1.20 -29.24 7.02
C GLN A 67 1.43 -28.52 5.68
N ILE A 68 0.78 -27.38 5.47
CA ILE A 68 0.96 -26.51 4.29
C ILE A 68 2.25 -25.66 4.39
N LEU A 69 2.68 -25.29 5.59
CA LEU A 69 3.88 -24.46 5.80
C LEU A 69 5.18 -25.27 5.75
N GLN A 70 5.14 -26.56 6.07
CA GLN A 70 6.29 -27.47 6.02
C GLN A 70 5.89 -28.84 5.45
N GLU A 71 5.93 -28.95 4.12
CA GLU A 71 5.62 -30.21 3.43
C GLU A 71 6.61 -31.32 3.81
N ALA A 72 6.10 -32.53 4.08
CA ALA A 72 6.93 -33.69 4.36
C ALA A 72 7.64 -34.18 3.08
N CYS A 73 8.94 -33.89 2.96
CA CYS A 73 9.71 -34.24 1.76
C CYS A 73 10.21 -35.69 1.72
N LEU A 74 10.10 -36.44 2.82
CA LEU A 74 10.57 -37.82 2.94
C LEU A 74 9.42 -38.73 3.38
N PRO A 75 9.17 -39.85 2.68
CA PRO A 75 8.18 -40.82 3.13
C PRO A 75 8.72 -41.54 4.37
N VAL A 76 7.82 -41.79 5.33
CA VAL A 76 8.12 -42.53 6.55
C VAL A 76 7.11 -43.68 6.69
N SER A 77 7.59 -44.91 6.87
CA SER A 77 6.74 -46.09 6.92
C SER A 77 6.52 -46.57 8.36
N GLY A 78 5.31 -46.39 8.87
CA GLY A 78 4.89 -46.91 10.18
C GLY A 78 4.88 -45.87 11.30
N ALA A 79 4.52 -46.31 12.51
CA ALA A 79 4.28 -45.42 13.63
C ALA A 79 5.57 -44.87 14.26
N PRO A 80 5.58 -43.65 14.84
CA PRO A 80 6.71 -43.10 15.58
C PRO A 80 7.22 -44.07 16.65
N MET A 81 8.53 -44.14 16.86
CA MET A 81 9.13 -45.12 17.79
C MET A 81 10.14 -44.47 18.73
N PRO A 82 10.23 -44.93 20.00
CA PRO A 82 11.21 -44.39 20.93
C PRO A 82 12.65 -44.68 20.47
N PRO A 83 13.62 -43.79 20.80
CA PRO A 83 15.01 -44.00 20.46
C PRO A 83 15.56 -45.25 21.16
N SER A 84 16.25 -46.10 20.40
CA SER A 84 16.93 -47.29 20.95
C SER A 84 18.35 -46.94 21.43
N GLU A 85 18.95 -47.76 22.29
CA GLU A 85 20.28 -47.50 22.88
C GLU A 85 21.44 -47.50 21.86
N GLY A 86 21.19 -47.88 20.60
CA GLY A 86 22.17 -47.89 19.52
C GLY A 86 21.76 -47.00 18.35
N PRO A 87 22.70 -46.69 17.43
CA PRO A 87 22.37 -45.91 16.23
C PRO A 87 21.31 -46.64 15.38
N PRO A 88 20.38 -45.91 14.74
CA PRO A 88 19.36 -46.49 13.89
C PRO A 88 20.01 -47.24 12.72
N LYS A 89 19.45 -48.40 12.40
CA LYS A 89 20.00 -49.29 11.38
C LYS A 89 19.58 -48.88 9.97
N ASP A 90 18.47 -48.15 9.85
CA ASP A 90 17.89 -47.71 8.59
C ASP A 90 17.42 -46.25 8.65
N ALA A 91 17.29 -45.62 7.48
CA ALA A 91 16.85 -44.23 7.35
C ALA A 91 15.40 -44.04 7.84
N ASP A 92 14.54 -45.03 7.59
CA ASP A 92 13.15 -45.00 8.02
C ASP A 92 13.01 -45.14 9.56
N GLU A 93 13.86 -45.98 10.18
CA GLU A 93 13.94 -46.10 11.64
C GLU A 93 14.36 -44.77 12.29
N TYR A 94 15.32 -44.08 11.68
CA TYR A 94 15.75 -42.75 12.13
C TYR A 94 14.64 -41.72 12.02
N LEU A 95 13.94 -41.64 10.89
CA LEU A 95 12.85 -40.66 10.72
C LEU A 95 11.71 -40.90 11.70
N ARG A 96 11.40 -42.16 12.03
CA ARG A 96 10.40 -42.51 13.06
C ARG A 96 10.84 -42.15 14.47
N GLN A 97 12.14 -42.22 14.77
CA GLN A 97 12.69 -41.72 16.05
C GLN A 97 12.62 -40.20 16.11
N VAL A 98 12.96 -39.49 15.03
CA VAL A 98 12.86 -38.03 14.96
C VAL A 98 11.40 -37.55 15.10
N GLN A 99 10.45 -38.25 14.49
CA GLN A 99 9.01 -37.98 14.70
C GLN A 99 8.61 -38.17 16.16
N TRP A 100 9.12 -39.22 16.81
CA TRP A 100 8.87 -39.45 18.23
C TRP A 100 9.51 -38.36 19.11
N GLU A 101 10.75 -37.97 18.85
CA GLU A 101 11.43 -36.88 19.57
C GLU A 101 10.72 -35.53 19.38
N ARG A 102 10.20 -35.25 18.18
CA ARG A 102 9.40 -34.05 17.91
C ARG A 102 8.15 -34.00 18.78
N LEU A 103 7.42 -35.12 18.92
CA LEU A 103 6.23 -35.20 19.78
C LEU A 103 6.52 -34.93 21.26
N HIS A 104 7.79 -35.08 21.68
CA HIS A 104 8.22 -34.85 23.06
C HIS A 104 8.95 -33.52 23.25
N CYS A 105 9.18 -32.76 22.17
CA CYS A 105 9.72 -31.42 22.24
C CYS A 105 8.58 -30.39 22.39
N PRO A 106 8.75 -29.33 23.19
CA PRO A 106 7.79 -28.23 23.21
C PRO A 106 7.75 -27.54 21.84
N GLU A 107 6.54 -27.29 21.33
CA GLU A 107 6.32 -26.70 20.01
C GLU A 107 6.85 -25.26 19.91
N VAL A 108 6.67 -24.48 20.98
CA VAL A 108 7.15 -23.11 21.10
C VAL A 108 7.99 -22.99 22.35
N VAL A 109 9.19 -22.41 22.20
CA VAL A 109 10.10 -22.11 23.31
C VAL A 109 10.37 -20.62 23.34
N ASP A 110 9.76 -19.93 24.30
CA ASP A 110 10.06 -18.53 24.56
C ASP A 110 11.33 -18.39 25.38
N VAL A 111 12.28 -17.61 24.87
CA VAL A 111 13.55 -17.34 25.55
C VAL A 111 13.70 -15.85 25.80
N ASP A 112 13.74 -15.47 27.08
CA ASP A 112 14.03 -14.10 27.50
C ASP A 112 15.49 -13.73 27.24
N VAL A 113 15.74 -13.08 26.11
CA VAL A 113 17.06 -12.55 25.76
C VAL A 113 17.26 -11.19 26.44
N LYS A 114 18.17 -11.14 27.41
CA LYS A 114 18.60 -9.85 28.01
C LYS A 114 19.34 -9.02 26.94
N GLU A 115 18.66 -8.01 26.41
CA GLU A 115 19.22 -7.10 25.41
C GLU A 115 20.51 -6.43 25.92
N ARG A 116 21.59 -6.58 25.16
CA ARG A 116 22.83 -5.84 25.42
C ARG A 116 22.61 -4.40 24.96
N LYS A 117 22.83 -3.44 25.87
CA LYS A 117 22.74 -2.00 25.59
C LYS A 117 23.51 -1.65 24.31
N SER A 118 22.79 -1.24 23.26
CA SER A 118 23.39 -0.87 21.97
C SER A 118 24.25 0.40 22.16
N LYS A 119 25.57 0.25 22.00
CA LYS A 119 26.48 1.39 21.89
C LYS A 119 26.44 1.87 20.44
N ARG A 120 25.60 2.87 20.15
CA ARG A 120 25.80 3.96 19.17
C ARG A 120 24.45 4.60 18.85
N LYS A 121 24.14 5.73 19.49
CA LYS A 121 23.29 6.75 18.88
C LYS A 121 24.17 7.50 17.89
N VAL A 122 23.85 7.43 16.61
CA VAL A 122 24.35 8.38 15.62
C VAL A 122 23.37 9.55 15.68
N ASP A 123 23.80 10.62 16.33
CA ASP A 123 23.02 11.86 16.41
C ASP A 123 23.05 12.54 15.02
N GLY A 124 21.94 12.44 14.29
CA GLY A 124 21.65 13.28 13.13
C GLY A 124 20.98 14.60 13.55
N PRO A 125 20.97 15.65 12.71
CA PRO A 125 20.67 17.04 13.12
C PRO A 125 19.20 17.35 13.43
N LEU A 126 18.33 16.35 13.60
CA LEU A 126 16.87 16.54 13.74
C LEU A 126 16.33 15.95 15.05
N SER A 127 17.11 16.03 16.13
CA SER A 127 16.65 15.63 17.46
C SER A 127 15.75 16.71 18.07
N GLY A 128 14.49 16.76 17.61
CA GLY A 128 13.39 17.26 18.45
C GLY A 128 13.33 16.44 19.74
N LYS A 129 13.07 17.11 20.87
CA LYS A 129 12.82 16.47 22.17
C LYS A 129 11.64 15.52 22.02
N ASP A 130 11.90 14.25 21.75
CA ASP A 130 11.17 13.06 22.20
C ASP A 130 11.96 11.85 21.67
N GLY A 131 12.49 11.06 22.61
CA GLY A 131 13.56 10.08 22.36
C GLY A 131 13.16 8.80 21.62
N SER A 132 12.31 8.89 20.59
CA SER A 132 11.81 7.76 19.80
C SER A 132 11.98 7.96 18.28
N GLY A 133 13.09 8.58 17.85
CA GLY A 133 13.40 8.80 16.44
C GLY A 133 13.87 7.55 15.71
N GLY A 134 13.01 6.54 15.55
CA GLY A 134 13.23 5.46 14.58
C GLY A 134 13.00 5.96 13.15
N LEU A 135 13.29 5.12 12.13
CA LEU A 135 12.97 5.45 10.73
C LEU A 135 11.50 5.88 10.55
N LEU A 136 10.59 5.31 11.34
CA LEU A 136 9.16 5.64 11.35
C LEU A 136 8.85 7.08 11.80
N ALA A 137 9.69 7.69 12.64
CA ALA A 137 9.49 9.08 13.07
C ALA A 137 9.65 10.07 11.90
N LEU A 138 10.42 9.71 10.85
CA LEU A 138 10.54 10.50 9.63
C LEU A 138 9.23 10.52 8.81
N PHE A 139 8.36 9.54 9.02
CA PHE A 139 7.10 9.39 8.30
C PHE A 139 5.90 9.94 9.08
N GLN A 140 6.06 10.23 10.37
CA GLN A 140 4.98 10.75 11.19
C GLN A 140 4.74 12.22 10.85
N ALA A 141 3.58 12.51 10.26
CA ALA A 141 3.18 13.89 9.99
C ALA A 141 2.96 14.62 11.32
N PRO A 142 3.47 15.86 11.49
CA PRO A 142 3.18 16.65 12.66
C PRO A 142 1.66 16.90 12.76
N GLU A 143 1.14 16.93 13.99
CA GLU A 143 -0.27 17.18 14.25
C GLU A 143 -0.67 18.54 13.66
N VAL A 144 -1.80 18.58 12.94
CA VAL A 144 -2.24 19.81 12.26
C VAL A 144 -2.64 20.83 13.32
N PRO A 145 -1.97 22.00 13.37
CA PRO A 145 -2.28 23.10 14.29
C PRO A 145 -3.74 23.52 14.32
N ALA A 146 -4.21 23.98 15.48
CA ALA A 146 -5.59 24.43 15.67
C ALA A 146 -6.01 25.57 14.72
N ARG A 147 -5.09 26.46 14.31
CA ARG A 147 -5.39 27.53 13.34
C ARG A 147 -5.58 27.03 11.89
N PHE A 148 -5.09 25.84 11.58
CA PHE A 148 -5.26 25.17 10.27
C PHE A 148 -6.46 24.23 10.27
N ARG A 149 -7.22 24.17 11.38
CA ARG A 149 -8.50 23.47 11.43
C ARG A 149 -9.51 24.24 10.61
N HIS A 150 -9.87 23.64 9.49
CA HIS A 150 -10.99 24.04 8.68
C HIS A 150 -12.30 23.53 9.30
N ALA A 151 -13.41 24.16 8.94
CA ALA A 151 -14.72 23.64 9.31
C ALA A 151 -14.96 22.29 8.61
N GLU A 152 -15.43 21.28 9.35
CA GLU A 152 -15.73 19.95 8.80
C GLU A 152 -16.73 20.03 7.64
N ALA A 153 -17.75 20.89 7.77
CA ALA A 153 -18.73 21.13 6.72
C ALA A 153 -18.09 21.67 5.43
N TRP A 154 -17.09 22.55 5.53
CA TRP A 154 -16.36 23.06 4.37
C TRP A 154 -15.49 21.99 3.73
N ALA A 155 -14.81 21.17 4.53
CA ALA A 155 -13.98 20.08 4.01
C ALA A 155 -14.81 19.04 3.26
N SER A 156 -15.98 18.68 3.80
CA SER A 156 -16.91 17.76 3.15
C SER A 156 -17.40 18.30 1.81
N ASP A 157 -17.78 19.58 1.75
CA ASP A 157 -18.25 20.24 0.52
C ASP A 157 -17.13 20.39 -0.52
N ALA A 158 -15.93 20.79 -0.09
CA ALA A 158 -14.75 20.87 -0.96
C ALA A 158 -14.38 19.50 -1.54
N ALA A 159 -14.40 18.45 -0.73
CA ALA A 159 -14.16 17.08 -1.17
C ALA A 159 -15.26 16.60 -2.14
N ALA A 160 -16.53 16.88 -1.87
CA ALA A 160 -17.65 16.53 -2.76
C ALA A 160 -17.54 17.23 -4.12
N SER A 161 -17.26 18.54 -4.10
CA SER A 161 -17.04 19.34 -5.31
C SER A 161 -15.84 18.83 -6.12
N PHE A 162 -14.75 18.45 -5.45
CA PHE A 162 -13.57 17.90 -6.12
C PHE A 162 -13.81 16.51 -6.71
N ARG A 163 -14.55 15.63 -6.01
CA ARG A 163 -14.98 14.34 -6.57
C ARG A 163 -15.85 14.53 -7.81
N HIS A 164 -16.74 15.53 -7.82
CA HIS A 164 -17.52 15.89 -9.00
C HIS A 164 -16.62 16.34 -10.15
N LEU A 165 -15.63 17.21 -9.88
CA LEU A 165 -14.64 17.63 -10.89
C LEU A 165 -13.86 16.43 -11.46
N ARG A 166 -13.40 15.50 -10.61
CA ARG A 166 -12.73 14.27 -11.04
C ARG A 166 -13.59 13.44 -11.98
N ALA A 167 -14.89 13.31 -11.69
CA ALA A 167 -15.82 12.59 -12.56
C ALA A 167 -15.95 13.25 -13.95
N LEU A 168 -15.96 14.59 -14.02
CA LEU A 168 -15.94 15.32 -15.30
C LEU A 168 -14.62 15.11 -16.05
N CYS A 169 -13.48 15.20 -15.36
CA CYS A 169 -12.17 14.94 -15.94
C CYS A 169 -12.03 13.49 -16.43
N GLU A 170 -12.64 12.53 -15.75
CA GLU A 170 -12.67 11.13 -16.19
C GLU A 170 -13.50 10.94 -17.47
N LEU A 171 -14.64 11.63 -17.59
CA LEU A 171 -15.47 11.60 -18.79
C LEU A 171 -14.73 12.15 -20.02
N GLU A 172 -14.08 13.31 -19.86
CA GLU A 172 -13.26 13.93 -20.92
C GLU A 172 -12.05 13.05 -21.29
N ARG A 173 -11.44 12.36 -20.31
CA ARG A 173 -10.36 11.41 -20.61
C ARG A 173 -10.82 10.20 -21.40
N LYS A 174 -12.03 9.70 -21.17
CA LYS A 174 -12.59 8.55 -21.92
C LYS A 174 -12.92 8.91 -23.38
N SER A 175 -13.15 10.18 -23.69
CA SER A 175 -13.47 10.64 -25.05
C SER A 175 -12.21 10.92 -25.91
N GLY A 176 -11.08 11.27 -25.26
CA GLY A 176 -9.82 11.61 -25.91
C GLY A 176 -8.89 10.42 -26.21
N LYS A 177 -8.01 10.58 -27.21
CA LYS A 177 -6.88 9.64 -27.45
C LYS A 177 -5.69 10.03 -26.58
N ARG A 178 -5.22 9.12 -25.74
CA ARG A 178 -4.02 9.29 -24.90
C ARG A 178 -2.80 8.77 -25.64
N ALA A 179 -1.78 9.61 -25.81
CA ALA A 179 -0.59 9.20 -26.57
C ALA A 179 0.71 9.88 -26.15
N GLN A 180 0.66 10.87 -25.25
CA GLN A 180 1.83 11.64 -24.87
C GLN A 180 2.21 11.35 -23.42
N SER A 181 3.49 11.04 -23.20
CA SER A 181 4.11 11.05 -21.88
C SER A 181 5.21 12.09 -21.89
N LEU A 182 5.00 13.17 -21.14
CA LEU A 182 6.03 14.16 -20.93
C LEU A 182 7.05 13.65 -19.90
N SER A 183 8.32 13.95 -20.16
CA SER A 183 9.43 13.66 -19.26
C SER A 183 9.42 14.59 -18.04
N TYR A 184 10.13 14.19 -16.98
CA TYR A 184 10.29 15.01 -15.77
C TYR A 184 10.80 16.43 -16.06
N GLU A 185 11.73 16.60 -17.01
CA GLU A 185 12.31 17.90 -17.33
C GLU A 185 11.34 18.82 -18.08
N GLU A 186 10.49 18.23 -18.92
CA GLU A 186 9.44 18.97 -19.62
C GLU A 186 8.39 19.46 -18.64
N TRP A 187 7.96 18.61 -17.71
CA TRP A 187 7.07 19.02 -16.64
C TRP A 187 7.67 20.10 -15.75
N ARG A 188 8.97 20.01 -15.39
CA ARG A 188 9.63 21.08 -14.62
C ARG A 188 9.58 22.42 -15.36
N ARG A 189 9.72 22.41 -16.69
CA ARG A 189 9.62 23.62 -17.51
C ARG A 189 8.21 24.18 -17.52
N HIS A 190 7.19 23.33 -17.67
CA HIS A 190 5.79 23.75 -17.66
C HIS A 190 5.36 24.28 -16.29
N VAL A 191 5.64 23.56 -15.21
CA VAL A 191 5.29 24.00 -13.84
C VAL A 191 5.97 25.32 -13.46
N ALA A 192 7.14 25.62 -14.03
CA ALA A 192 7.85 26.87 -13.75
C ALA A 192 7.38 28.09 -14.57
N LYS A 193 6.71 27.88 -15.71
CA LYS A 193 6.43 28.95 -16.69
C LYS A 193 4.96 29.12 -17.04
N ASP A 194 4.22 28.02 -17.10
CA ASP A 194 2.87 27.97 -17.64
C ASP A 194 1.85 27.73 -16.52
N ARG A 195 0.58 28.00 -16.81
CA ARG A 195 -0.56 27.61 -15.96
C ARG A 195 -1.10 26.23 -16.38
N PRO A 196 -1.77 25.50 -15.48
CA PRO A 196 -2.34 24.20 -15.82
C PRO A 196 -3.41 24.36 -16.91
N ASP A 197 -3.22 23.64 -18.02
CA ASP A 197 -4.19 23.56 -19.11
C ASP A 197 -4.87 22.18 -19.09
N SER A 198 -6.20 22.17 -19.07
CA SER A 198 -7.00 20.96 -19.04
C SER A 198 -6.84 20.12 -20.30
N GLN A 199 -6.60 20.76 -21.45
CA GLN A 199 -6.37 20.05 -22.72
C GLN A 199 -5.03 19.31 -22.71
N LEU A 200 -3.99 19.97 -22.20
CA LEU A 200 -2.67 19.37 -22.04
C LEU A 200 -2.75 18.15 -21.13
N LEU A 201 -3.41 18.27 -19.96
CA LEU A 201 -3.56 17.19 -18.99
C LEU A 201 -4.40 16.02 -19.53
N ALA A 202 -5.47 16.30 -20.28
CA ALA A 202 -6.30 15.27 -20.89
C ALA A 202 -5.58 14.45 -21.97
N ALA A 203 -4.59 15.04 -22.64
CA ALA A 203 -3.79 14.36 -23.67
C ALA A 203 -2.72 13.40 -23.10
N GLN A 204 -2.42 13.50 -21.80
CA GLN A 204 -1.35 12.72 -21.17
C GLN A 204 -1.78 11.29 -20.84
N ASP A 205 -0.81 10.39 -20.91
CA ASP A 205 -0.94 9.05 -20.37
C ASP A 205 -0.76 9.03 -18.84
N PHE A 206 -0.95 7.85 -18.26
CA PHE A 206 -0.89 7.65 -16.81
C PHE A 206 0.50 8.00 -16.25
N VAL A 207 1.55 7.66 -17.00
CA VAL A 207 2.95 7.89 -16.62
C VAL A 207 3.25 9.39 -16.60
N GLY A 208 2.80 10.13 -17.61
CA GLY A 208 2.96 11.58 -17.70
C GLY A 208 2.33 12.32 -16.51
N ILE A 209 1.11 11.93 -16.11
CA ILE A 209 0.44 12.52 -14.93
C ILE A 209 1.21 12.18 -13.64
N ASN A 210 1.72 10.97 -13.50
CA ASN A 210 2.52 10.60 -12.32
C ASN A 210 3.82 11.40 -12.23
N HIS A 211 4.52 11.58 -13.35
CA HIS A 211 5.69 12.45 -13.42
C HIS A 211 5.36 13.88 -13.00
N LEU A 212 4.21 14.41 -13.44
CA LEU A 212 3.74 15.74 -13.04
C LEU A 212 3.52 15.83 -11.52
N VAL A 213 2.85 14.86 -10.91
CA VAL A 213 2.62 14.82 -9.45
C VAL A 213 3.95 14.90 -8.70
N VAL A 214 4.94 14.08 -9.09
CA VAL A 214 6.27 14.08 -8.47
C VAL A 214 6.96 15.44 -8.62
N VAL A 215 6.95 16.02 -9.82
CA VAL A 215 7.60 17.31 -10.11
C VAL A 215 6.94 18.45 -9.35
N ALA A 216 5.62 18.50 -9.34
CA ALA A 216 4.85 19.57 -8.71
C ALA A 216 5.03 19.53 -7.18
N ILE A 217 4.96 18.35 -6.56
CA ILE A 217 5.17 18.20 -5.11
C ILE A 217 6.63 18.51 -4.73
N ASP A 218 7.61 18.08 -5.52
CA ASP A 218 9.03 18.39 -5.28
C ASP A 218 9.31 19.89 -5.34
N LYS A 219 8.74 20.59 -6.32
CA LYS A 219 8.85 22.04 -6.41
C LYS A 219 8.13 22.74 -5.25
N PHE A 220 6.95 22.28 -4.89
CA PHE A 220 6.17 22.84 -3.79
C PHE A 220 6.92 22.73 -2.46
N GLU A 221 7.52 21.58 -2.17
CA GLU A 221 8.34 21.38 -0.97
C GLU A 221 9.53 22.34 -0.94
N LYS A 222 10.27 22.48 -2.05
CA LYS A 222 11.42 23.42 -2.15
C LYS A 222 11.02 24.87 -1.97
N ASP A 223 9.90 25.29 -2.56
CA ASP A 223 9.41 26.66 -2.45
C ASP A 223 8.96 26.94 -0.99
N LEU A 224 8.32 25.97 -0.32
CA LEU A 224 7.95 26.05 1.10
C LEU A 224 9.15 26.02 2.04
N GLU A 225 10.17 25.20 1.77
CA GLU A 225 11.41 25.16 2.57
C GLU A 225 12.19 26.46 2.45
N SER A 226 12.25 27.05 1.25
CA SER A 226 12.85 28.36 1.03
C SER A 226 12.13 29.45 1.84
N PHE A 227 10.79 29.40 1.88
CA PHE A 227 9.99 30.27 2.73
C PHE A 227 10.30 30.06 4.23
N GLN A 228 10.36 28.82 4.70
CA GLN A 228 10.68 28.50 6.10
C GLN A 228 12.07 29.01 6.51
N CYS A 229 13.10 28.80 5.68
CA CYS A 229 14.44 29.33 5.94
C CYS A 229 14.44 30.85 6.06
N ALA A 230 13.77 31.55 5.14
CA ALA A 230 13.66 33.01 5.18
C ALA A 230 12.92 33.52 6.44
N THR A 231 11.90 32.79 6.91
CA THR A 231 11.23 33.13 8.18
C THR A 231 12.11 32.94 9.40
N HIS A 232 13.02 31.96 9.40
CA HIS A 232 13.95 31.73 10.51
C HIS A 232 15.07 32.78 10.54
N GLU A 233 15.58 33.18 9.37
CA GLU A 233 16.66 34.18 9.24
C GLU A 233 16.17 35.63 9.39
N SER A 234 14.86 35.85 9.52
CA SER A 234 14.24 37.19 9.59
C SER A 234 14.59 38.07 8.38
N ASP A 235 14.78 37.47 7.20
CA ASP A 235 15.03 38.22 5.96
C ASP A 235 13.72 38.85 5.45
N ALA A 236 13.38 40.00 6.03
CA ALA A 236 12.21 40.78 5.66
C ALA A 236 12.23 41.21 4.18
N GLY A 237 13.42 41.33 3.57
CA GLY A 237 13.57 41.65 2.14
C GLY A 237 13.12 40.51 1.24
N PHE A 238 13.53 39.28 1.55
CA PHE A 238 13.05 38.09 0.85
C PHE A 238 11.57 37.85 1.09
N LEU A 239 11.07 37.96 2.32
CA LEU A 239 9.66 37.71 2.63
C LEU A 239 8.72 38.74 1.99
N SER A 240 9.15 40.01 1.89
CA SER A 240 8.41 41.06 1.18
C SER A 240 8.48 40.91 -0.33
N GLY A 241 9.55 40.32 -0.87
CA GLY A 241 9.70 39.99 -2.29
C GLY A 241 9.12 38.64 -2.69
N PHE A 242 8.82 37.77 -1.71
CA PHE A 242 8.19 36.47 -1.91
C PHE A 242 6.71 36.70 -2.19
N GLN A 243 6.39 36.99 -3.45
CA GLN A 243 5.02 37.30 -3.88
C GLN A 243 4.07 36.09 -3.84
N GLY A 244 4.53 34.92 -3.40
CA GLY A 244 3.70 33.71 -3.38
C GLY A 244 3.27 33.20 -4.75
N GLU A 245 3.52 33.94 -5.85
CA GLU A 245 3.14 33.59 -7.22
C GLU A 245 3.71 32.23 -7.66
N GLY A 246 4.93 31.89 -7.22
CA GLY A 246 5.52 30.59 -7.48
C GLY A 246 4.76 29.44 -6.80
N VAL A 247 4.40 29.63 -5.52
CA VAL A 247 3.64 28.63 -4.75
C VAL A 247 2.20 28.53 -5.25
N ASP A 248 1.62 29.64 -5.70
CA ASP A 248 0.28 29.69 -6.28
C ASP A 248 0.20 28.84 -7.55
N SER A 249 1.06 29.12 -8.53
CA SER A 249 1.15 28.33 -9.77
C SER A 249 1.36 26.85 -9.48
N VAL A 250 2.29 26.52 -8.59
CA VAL A 250 2.57 25.12 -8.25
C VAL A 250 1.39 24.45 -7.55
N SER A 251 0.67 25.16 -6.68
CA SER A 251 -0.53 24.62 -6.02
C SER A 251 -1.67 24.38 -7.01
N GLU A 252 -1.83 25.24 -8.02
CA GLU A 252 -2.77 25.02 -9.12
C GLU A 252 -2.38 23.79 -9.93
N TRP A 253 -1.08 23.60 -10.21
CA TRP A 253 -0.55 22.40 -10.88
C TRP A 253 -0.77 21.12 -10.07
N ILE A 254 -0.56 21.15 -8.76
CA ILE A 254 -0.86 20.00 -7.88
C ILE A 254 -2.36 19.72 -7.93
N PHE A 255 -3.20 20.73 -7.73
CA PHE A 255 -4.66 20.56 -7.77
C PHE A 255 -5.14 19.97 -9.10
N ALA A 256 -4.62 20.49 -10.21
CA ALA A 256 -4.93 20.00 -11.54
C ALA A 256 -4.40 18.57 -11.74
N ALA A 257 -3.19 18.25 -11.33
CA ALA A 257 -2.64 16.90 -11.41
C ALA A 257 -3.51 15.91 -10.61
N LEU A 258 -3.88 16.26 -9.38
CA LEU A 258 -4.76 15.48 -8.52
C LEU A 258 -6.15 15.26 -9.12
N ALA A 259 -6.67 16.17 -9.97
CA ALA A 259 -7.94 15.94 -10.66
C ALA A 259 -7.85 14.85 -11.75
N PHE A 260 -6.64 14.61 -12.28
CA PHE A 260 -6.38 13.65 -13.37
C PHE A 260 -5.72 12.34 -12.91
N VAL A 261 -5.30 12.23 -11.63
CA VAL A 261 -4.76 10.99 -11.05
C VAL A 261 -5.76 9.84 -11.14
N GLU A 262 -5.32 8.68 -11.60
CA GLU A 262 -6.13 7.46 -11.78
C GLU A 262 -6.19 6.62 -10.51
N GLU A 263 -7.35 5.98 -10.31
CA GLU A 263 -7.58 4.99 -9.25
C GLU A 263 -7.63 3.57 -9.90
N PRO A 264 -7.05 2.53 -9.28
CA PRO A 264 -6.43 2.53 -7.95
C PRO A 264 -5.06 3.24 -7.92
N LEU A 265 -4.77 3.91 -6.80
CA LEU A 265 -3.52 4.65 -6.62
C LEU A 265 -2.34 3.67 -6.52
N VAL A 266 -1.32 3.87 -7.36
CA VAL A 266 -0.05 3.15 -7.28
C VAL A 266 0.76 3.64 -6.08
N ASP A 267 1.52 2.73 -5.43
CA ASP A 267 2.29 2.99 -4.22
C ASP A 267 3.17 4.25 -4.28
N ASP A 268 3.80 4.53 -5.43
CA ASP A 268 4.61 5.74 -5.60
C ASP A 268 3.76 7.02 -5.47
N ILE A 269 2.55 7.03 -6.03
CA ILE A 269 1.63 8.17 -5.90
C ILE A 269 1.11 8.27 -4.47
N GLN A 270 0.79 7.16 -3.82
CA GLN A 270 0.42 7.18 -2.39
C GLN A 270 1.56 7.78 -1.55
N TYR A 271 2.81 7.39 -1.81
CA TYR A 271 3.99 7.96 -1.17
C TYR A 271 4.11 9.47 -1.43
N GLN A 272 3.91 9.93 -2.67
CA GLN A 272 3.94 11.37 -2.99
C GLN A 272 2.81 12.13 -2.30
N LEU A 273 1.59 11.58 -2.21
CA LEU A 273 0.47 12.21 -1.49
C LEU A 273 0.76 12.32 0.01
N GLN A 274 1.33 11.28 0.62
CA GLN A 274 1.76 11.32 2.01
C GLN A 274 2.92 12.31 2.22
N ARG A 275 3.85 12.44 1.26
CA ARG A 275 4.87 13.49 1.26
C ARG A 275 4.24 14.87 1.21
N LEU A 276 3.30 15.11 0.30
CA LEU A 276 2.56 16.37 0.20
C LEU A 276 1.85 16.70 1.51
N ARG A 277 1.15 15.73 2.11
CA ARG A 277 0.53 15.89 3.44
C ARG A 277 1.53 16.32 4.49
N ARG A 278 2.67 15.62 4.62
CA ARG A 278 3.73 15.99 5.57
C ARG A 278 4.23 17.41 5.34
N VAL A 279 4.44 17.81 4.07
CA VAL A 279 4.85 19.17 3.71
C VAL A 279 3.81 20.21 4.13
N CYS A 280 2.52 19.96 3.86
CA CYS A 280 1.42 20.81 4.31
C CYS A 280 1.38 20.94 5.84
N CYS A 281 1.53 19.84 6.58
CA CYS A 281 1.58 19.87 8.05
C CYS A 281 2.82 20.59 8.58
N ARG A 282 4.00 20.40 7.98
CA ARG A 282 5.24 21.11 8.35
C ARG A 282 5.07 22.63 8.17
N PHE A 283 4.49 23.05 7.05
CA PHE A 283 4.16 24.46 6.84
C PHE A 283 3.18 24.98 7.89
N ALA A 284 2.12 24.23 8.15
CA ALA A 284 1.14 24.61 9.15
C ALA A 284 1.79 24.84 10.51
N ALA A 285 2.67 23.92 10.96
CA ALA A 285 3.40 24.04 12.21
C ALA A 285 4.39 25.21 12.22
N ALA A 286 5.09 25.48 11.11
CA ALA A 286 6.02 26.60 10.99
C ALA A 286 5.32 27.95 11.20
N VAL A 287 4.11 28.12 10.64
CA VAL A 287 3.29 29.32 10.84
C VAL A 287 2.82 29.47 12.31
N GLU A 288 2.83 28.40 13.11
CA GLU A 288 2.55 28.48 14.57
C GLU A 288 3.68 29.10 15.31
N GLY A 289 4.87 28.60 15.01
CA GLY A 289 6.09 29.04 15.64
C GLY A 289 6.34 30.51 15.38
N THR A 290 5.91 31.04 14.22
CA THR A 290 6.02 32.48 13.91
C THR A 290 4.94 33.29 14.61
N ALA A 291 3.68 32.85 14.62
CA ALA A 291 2.59 33.54 15.31
C ALA A 291 2.83 33.64 16.83
N ALA A 292 3.28 32.56 17.47
CA ALA A 292 3.58 32.53 18.91
C ALA A 292 4.77 33.43 19.31
N LYS A 293 5.64 33.80 18.35
CA LYS A 293 6.76 34.73 18.56
C LYS A 293 6.41 36.19 18.26
N ALA A 294 5.36 36.44 17.47
CA ALA A 294 4.92 37.79 17.11
C ALA A 294 4.20 38.51 18.26
N ASP A 295 3.67 37.78 19.24
CA ASP A 295 3.11 38.34 20.48
C ASP A 295 4.15 39.07 21.37
N SER A 296 5.43 39.08 20.98
CA SER A 296 6.49 39.93 21.55
C SER A 296 6.99 40.98 20.54
N ASP A 297 6.35 42.15 20.54
CA ASP A 297 6.87 43.47 20.13
C ASP A 297 7.54 43.66 18.75
N VAL A 298 7.11 42.96 17.67
CA VAL A 298 7.60 43.25 16.30
C VAL A 298 6.45 43.32 15.29
N GLU A 299 6.40 44.43 14.53
CA GLU A 299 5.44 44.74 13.47
C GLU A 299 5.12 43.53 12.54
N PRO A 300 3.85 43.10 12.44
CA PRO A 300 3.42 42.02 11.57
C PRO A 300 3.20 42.55 10.15
N GLY A 301 4.27 42.71 9.37
CA GLY A 301 4.16 43.32 8.05
C GLY A 301 3.98 42.32 6.90
N ALA A 302 4.94 41.41 6.74
CA ALA A 302 5.09 40.63 5.51
C ALA A 302 4.84 39.13 5.70
N ALA A 303 5.38 38.53 6.76
CA ALA A 303 5.24 37.09 6.98
C ALA A 303 3.78 36.67 7.21
N GLU A 304 3.02 37.45 7.99
CA GLU A 304 1.62 37.16 8.30
C GLU A 304 0.72 37.29 7.06
N ALA A 305 0.94 38.32 6.24
CA ALA A 305 0.22 38.50 4.98
C ALA A 305 0.47 37.34 4.00
N THR A 306 1.72 36.90 3.86
CA THR A 306 2.08 35.75 3.01
C THR A 306 1.51 34.45 3.57
N CYS A 307 1.50 34.27 4.90
CA CYS A 307 0.86 33.12 5.54
C CYS A 307 -0.65 33.10 5.31
N ALA A 308 -1.33 34.24 5.43
CA ALA A 308 -2.77 34.37 5.16
C ALA A 308 -3.12 34.04 3.71
N PHE A 309 -2.23 34.36 2.76
CA PHE A 309 -2.41 34.01 1.35
C PHE A 309 -2.20 32.52 1.05
N LEU A 310 -1.19 31.88 1.65
CA LEU A 310 -0.86 30.47 1.40
C LEU A 310 -1.74 29.49 2.17
N HIS A 311 -2.26 29.90 3.34
CA HIS A 311 -3.02 29.04 4.23
C HIS A 311 -4.24 28.38 3.55
N PRO A 312 -5.16 29.09 2.86
CA PRO A 312 -6.31 28.45 2.22
C PRO A 312 -5.93 27.37 1.20
N ARG A 313 -4.81 27.55 0.48
CA ARG A 313 -4.32 26.60 -0.53
C ARG A 313 -3.77 25.34 0.11
N VAL A 314 -2.93 25.52 1.13
CA VAL A 314 -2.36 24.40 1.89
C VAL A 314 -3.48 23.62 2.60
N ALA A 315 -4.48 24.31 3.15
CA ALA A 315 -5.64 23.70 3.77
C ALA A 315 -6.48 22.90 2.77
N LEU A 316 -6.73 23.45 1.57
CA LEU A 316 -7.44 22.74 0.50
C LEU A 316 -6.68 21.47 0.09
N LEU A 317 -5.39 21.57 -0.23
CA LEU A 317 -4.58 20.41 -0.62
C LEU A 317 -4.57 19.33 0.47
N LEU A 318 -4.48 19.73 1.74
CA LEU A 318 -4.54 18.81 2.87
C LEU A 318 -5.89 18.08 2.95
N VAL A 319 -7.00 18.81 2.79
CA VAL A 319 -8.35 18.22 2.75
C VAL A 319 -8.46 17.23 1.60
N LEU A 320 -7.99 17.57 0.40
CA LEU A 320 -8.06 16.66 -0.75
C LEU A 320 -7.29 15.38 -0.50
N VAL A 321 -6.07 15.48 0.04
CA VAL A 321 -5.22 14.31 0.32
C VAL A 321 -5.87 13.39 1.38
N ILE A 322 -6.47 13.96 2.43
CA ILE A 322 -7.10 13.19 3.51
C ILE A 322 -8.47 12.64 3.08
N GLU A 323 -9.39 13.51 2.66
CA GLU A 323 -10.80 13.17 2.44
C GLU A 323 -11.07 12.49 1.09
N VAL A 324 -10.31 12.84 0.04
CA VAL A 324 -10.53 12.28 -1.30
C VAL A 324 -9.68 11.04 -1.51
N PHE A 325 -8.41 11.07 -1.08
CA PHE A 325 -7.47 9.97 -1.32
C PHE A 325 -7.22 9.07 -0.10
N GLY A 326 -7.87 9.33 1.03
CA GLY A 326 -7.82 8.48 2.23
C GLY A 326 -6.45 8.42 2.91
N GLN A 327 -5.61 9.43 2.71
CA GLN A 327 -4.23 9.45 3.21
C GLN A 327 -4.16 10.04 4.63
N HIS A 328 -4.45 9.19 5.62
CA HIS A 328 -4.37 9.53 7.06
C HIS A 328 -2.95 9.39 7.63
#